data_AF-A0A2U0RZJ7-F1
#
_entry.id   AF-A0A2U0RZJ7-F1
#
_cell.length_a   1.000
_cell.length_b   1.000
_cell.length_c   1.000
_cell.angle_alpha   90.00
_cell.angle_beta   90.00
_cell.angle_gamma   90.00
#
_symmetry.space_group_name_H-M   'P 1'
#
loop_
_entity.id
_entity.type
_entity.pdbx_description
1 polymer ?
#
loop_
_entity_poly.entity_id
_entity_poly.type
_entity_poly.pdbx_seq_one_letter_code
_entity_poly.pdbx_strand_id
1 'polypeptide(L)'
;MSIQISFDVDGAEEFKSAMSRFDSGMQRQVHEQLTGWAVDVKSSARQRVPVKTGQLRSSIFSRVGDWVVEVGAQAAYAMAVEFGTCFIRARPFLYPAVREALPRLEAVVCEALEAAKREAGL
;
A
#
# COMPACT_ATOMS: atom_id res chain seq x y z
N MET A 1 10.78 9.52 3.52
CA MET A 1 10.60 8.19 4.14
C MET A 1 9.37 7.56 3.51
N SER A 2 9.47 6.33 3.03
CA SER A 2 8.34 5.57 2.49
C SER A 2 8.35 4.15 3.05
N ILE A 3 7.16 3.56 3.11
CA ILE A 3 6.92 2.16 3.38
C ILE A 3 6.51 1.54 2.04
N GLN A 4 7.25 0.52 1.63
CA GLN A 4 6.91 -0.32 0.50
C GLN A 4 6.26 -1.58 1.03
N ILE A 5 5.11 -1.94 0.46
CA ILE A 5 4.48 -3.23 0.72
C ILE A 5 4.64 -4.07 -0.53
N SER A 6 5.42 -5.15 -0.38
CA SER A 6 5.56 -6.23 -1.35
C SER A 6 4.78 -7.44 -0.83
N PHE A 7 3.93 -8.01 -1.66
CA PHE A 7 3.26 -9.27 -1.36
C PHE A 7 4.13 -10.41 -1.85
N ASP A 8 4.58 -11.25 -0.92
CA ASP A 8 5.19 -12.52 -1.24
C ASP A 8 4.06 -13.56 -1.14
N VAL A 9 3.64 -14.06 -2.29
CA VAL A 9 2.69 -15.19 -2.35
C VAL A 9 3.55 -16.44 -2.38
N ASP A 10 3.38 -17.38 -1.45
CA ASP A 10 4.06 -18.68 -1.54
C ASP A 10 3.73 -19.31 -2.90
N GLY A 11 4.73 -19.46 -3.77
CA GLY A 11 4.55 -19.78 -5.19
C GLY A 11 4.61 -18.59 -6.17
N ALA A 12 5.15 -17.45 -5.77
CA ALA A 12 5.15 -16.18 -6.53
C ALA A 12 5.71 -16.29 -7.95
N GLU A 13 6.67 -17.18 -8.23
CA GLU A 13 7.20 -17.39 -9.59
C GLU A 13 6.25 -18.21 -10.48
N GLU A 14 5.56 -19.20 -9.90
CA GLU A 14 4.48 -19.92 -10.58
C GLU A 14 3.27 -19.02 -10.78
N PHE A 15 2.96 -18.16 -9.81
CA PHE A 15 1.95 -17.12 -9.91
C PHE A 15 2.33 -16.09 -10.97
N LYS A 16 3.56 -15.55 -11.00
CA LYS A 16 4.03 -14.62 -12.05
C LYS A 16 3.95 -15.25 -13.44
N SER A 17 4.36 -16.50 -13.56
CA SER A 17 4.37 -17.24 -14.82
C SER A 17 2.95 -17.56 -15.28
N ALA A 18 2.06 -17.96 -14.37
CA ALA A 18 0.64 -18.12 -14.64
C ALA A 18 0.02 -16.76 -15.02
N MET A 19 0.28 -15.70 -14.25
CA MET A 19 -0.21 -14.31 -14.43
C MET A 19 0.24 -13.65 -15.72
N SER A 20 1.42 -14.02 -16.25
CA SER A 20 1.89 -13.57 -17.57
C SER A 20 1.03 -14.08 -18.73
N ARG A 21 0.23 -15.13 -18.49
CA ARG A 21 -0.78 -15.66 -19.41
C ARG A 21 -2.19 -15.10 -19.19
N PHE A 22 -2.42 -14.35 -18.11
CA PHE A 22 -3.75 -13.81 -17.80
C PHE A 22 -4.10 -12.59 -18.64
N ASP A 23 -5.41 -12.40 -18.83
CA ASP A 23 -5.98 -11.34 -19.64
C ASP A 23 -5.66 -9.94 -19.08
N SER A 24 -5.48 -8.99 -19.98
CA SER A 24 -5.22 -7.58 -19.66
C SER A 24 -6.31 -6.94 -18.78
N GLY A 25 -7.51 -7.52 -18.74
CA GLY A 25 -8.61 -7.12 -17.87
C GLY A 25 -8.35 -7.39 -16.38
N MET A 26 -7.85 -8.58 -16.02
CA MET A 26 -7.61 -8.94 -14.62
C MET A 26 -6.47 -8.11 -14.01
N GLN A 27 -5.38 -7.91 -14.78
CA GLN A 27 -4.28 -7.04 -14.35
C GLN A 27 -4.76 -5.61 -14.09
N ARG A 28 -5.66 -5.09 -14.94
CA ARG A 28 -6.26 -3.77 -14.75
C ARG A 28 -7.14 -3.71 -13.51
N GLN A 29 -7.97 -4.72 -13.28
CA GLN A 29 -8.85 -4.79 -12.11
C GLN A 29 -8.04 -4.79 -10.81
N VAL A 30 -6.97 -5.60 -10.72
CA VAL A 30 -6.14 -5.61 -9.51
C VAL A 30 -5.38 -4.29 -9.36
N HIS A 31 -4.88 -3.71 -10.45
CA HIS A 31 -4.23 -2.40 -10.41
C HIS A 31 -5.17 -1.29 -9.90
N GLU A 32 -6.44 -1.30 -10.31
CA GLU A 32 -7.47 -0.38 -9.82
C GLU A 32 -7.73 -0.57 -8.31
N GLN A 33 -7.83 -1.82 -7.85
CA GLN A 33 -8.03 -2.12 -6.42
C GLN A 33 -6.83 -1.68 -5.57
N LEU A 34 -5.59 -1.96 -6.03
CA LEU A 34 -4.37 -1.50 -5.37
C LEU A 34 -4.29 0.03 -5.32
N THR A 35 -4.72 0.70 -6.40
CA THR A 35 -4.79 2.17 -6.45
C THR A 35 -5.81 2.72 -5.44
N GLY A 36 -7.01 2.14 -5.38
CA GLY A 36 -8.02 2.51 -4.39
C GLY A 36 -7.48 2.35 -2.96
N TRP A 37 -6.88 1.19 -2.67
CA TRP A 37 -6.24 0.92 -1.40
C TRP A 37 -5.15 1.96 -1.05
N ALA A 38 -4.27 2.27 -2.01
CA ALA A 38 -3.19 3.24 -1.81
C ALA A 38 -3.72 4.67 -1.53
N VAL A 39 -4.83 5.05 -2.15
CA VAL A 39 -5.52 6.33 -1.89
C VAL A 39 -6.10 6.35 -0.48
N ASP A 40 -6.71 5.26 -0.02
CA ASP A 40 -7.30 5.16 1.31
C ASP A 40 -6.23 5.25 2.41
N VAL A 41 -5.11 4.56 2.25
CA VAL A 41 -3.97 4.65 3.18
C VAL A 41 -3.43 6.07 3.23
N LYS A 42 -3.24 6.71 2.07
CA LYS A 42 -2.80 8.11 2.00
C LYS A 42 -3.80 9.04 2.70
N SER A 43 -5.10 8.80 2.55
CA SER A 43 -6.14 9.57 3.22
C SER A 43 -6.10 9.40 4.74
N SER A 44 -6.04 8.16 5.23
CA SER A 44 -5.93 7.86 6.68
C SER A 44 -4.65 8.46 7.26
N ALA A 45 -3.51 8.33 6.58
CA ALA A 45 -2.25 8.94 7.00
C ALA A 45 -2.36 10.49 7.09
N ARG A 46 -3.04 11.13 6.13
CA ARG A 46 -3.29 12.58 6.13
C ARG A 46 -4.25 13.05 7.21
N GLN A 47 -5.08 12.18 7.76
CA GLN A 47 -5.96 12.50 8.89
C GLN A 47 -5.24 12.36 10.24
N ARG A 48 -4.33 11.39 10.34
CA ARG A 48 -3.58 11.09 11.57
C ARG A 48 -2.37 12.01 11.79
N VAL A 49 -1.82 12.55 10.71
CA VAL A 49 -0.59 13.35 10.77
C VAL A 49 -0.75 14.62 11.61
N PRO A 50 0.18 14.93 12.54
CA PRO A 50 0.14 16.18 13.28
C PRO A 50 0.38 17.38 12.35
N VAL A 51 -0.47 18.39 12.46
CA VAL A 51 -0.39 19.59 11.62
C VAL A 51 0.14 20.77 12.43
N LYS A 52 1.26 21.35 11.97
CA LYS A 52 1.73 22.67 12.40
C LYS A 52 1.63 23.68 11.26
N THR A 53 2.44 23.49 10.21
CA THR A 53 2.45 24.32 8.99
C THR A 53 1.76 23.65 7.80
N GLY A 54 1.40 22.37 7.91
CA GLY A 54 0.81 21.58 6.83
C GLY A 54 1.80 20.89 5.89
N GLN A 55 3.09 21.25 5.92
CA GLN A 55 4.10 20.71 5.00
C GLN A 55 4.23 19.18 5.06
N LEU A 56 4.18 18.59 6.26
CA LEU A 56 4.24 17.13 6.40
C LEU A 56 3.03 16.47 5.73
N ARG A 57 1.83 16.99 5.98
CA ARG A 57 0.55 16.48 5.43
C ARG A 57 0.51 16.56 3.90
N SER A 58 0.96 17.68 3.33
CA SER A 58 1.00 17.86 1.88
C SER A 58 2.05 16.96 1.21
N SER A 59 3.16 16.68 1.90
CA SER A 59 4.24 15.81 1.40
C SER A 59 3.92 14.31 1.36
N ILE A 60 2.77 13.88 1.90
CA ILE A 60 2.34 12.47 1.87
C ILE A 60 1.89 12.09 0.46
N PHE A 61 2.50 11.03 -0.08
CA PHE A 61 2.25 10.49 -1.40
C PHE A 61 1.97 8.98 -1.35
N SER A 62 1.32 8.50 -2.40
CA SER A 62 1.16 7.08 -2.71
C SER A 62 1.47 6.85 -4.18
N ARG A 63 2.12 5.74 -4.50
CA ARG A 63 2.39 5.29 -5.87
C ARG A 63 2.08 3.79 -5.94
N VAL A 64 1.52 3.37 -7.07
CA VAL A 64 1.31 1.97 -7.39
C VAL A 64 2.08 1.70 -8.67
N GLY A 65 2.96 0.69 -8.64
CA GLY A 65 3.72 0.24 -9.81
C GLY A 65 3.76 -1.28 -9.82
N ASP A 66 3.41 -1.87 -10.96
CA ASP A 66 3.22 -3.31 -11.12
C ASP A 66 2.34 -3.90 -9.99
N TRP A 67 2.99 -4.51 -8.99
CA TRP A 67 2.38 -5.17 -7.83
C TRP A 67 2.86 -4.60 -6.49
N VAL A 68 3.56 -3.46 -6.53
CA VAL A 68 4.14 -2.81 -5.37
C VAL A 68 3.40 -1.52 -5.09
N VAL A 69 2.93 -1.37 -3.86
CA VAL A 69 2.38 -0.10 -3.38
C VAL A 69 3.40 0.58 -2.48
N GLU A 70 3.78 1.79 -2.86
CA GLU A 70 4.64 2.67 -2.08
C GLU A 70 3.83 3.80 -1.47
N VAL A 71 3.85 3.92 -0.15
CA VAL A 71 3.23 5.04 0.57
C VAL A 71 4.27 5.71 1.44
N GLY A 72 4.38 7.02 1.38
CA GLY A 72 5.41 7.73 2.13
C GLY A 72 5.17 9.22 2.26
N ALA A 73 6.15 9.89 2.87
CA ALA A 73 6.20 11.33 3.03
C ALA A 73 7.58 11.86 2.58
N GLN A 74 7.57 12.95 1.80
CA GLN A 74 8.81 13.56 1.29
C GLN A 74 9.49 14.49 2.31
N ALA A 75 8.75 14.98 3.32
CA ALA A 75 9.34 15.84 4.34
C ALA A 75 10.50 15.14 5.07
N ALA A 76 11.67 15.80 5.15
CA ALA A 76 12.87 15.25 5.76
C ALA A 76 12.67 14.80 7.22
N TYR A 77 11.83 15.53 7.96
CA TYR A 77 11.53 15.24 9.37
C TYR A 77 10.40 14.21 9.56
N ALA A 78 9.85 13.63 8.49
CA ALA A 78 8.76 12.64 8.59
C ALA A 78 9.14 11.44 9.46
N MET A 79 10.39 10.96 9.36
CA MET A 79 10.90 9.83 10.14
C MET A 79 10.96 10.14 11.64
N ALA A 80 11.47 11.32 11.99
CA ALA A 80 11.52 11.79 13.37
C ALA A 80 10.11 11.97 13.96
N VAL A 81 9.11 12.32 13.14
CA VAL A 81 7.70 12.42 13.58
C VAL A 81 7.09 11.04 13.78
N GLU A 82 7.28 10.11 12.84
CA GLU A 82 6.68 8.76 12.90
C GLU A 82 7.20 7.97 14.10
N PHE A 83 8.53 7.93 14.28
CA PHE A 83 9.19 7.06 15.26
C PHE A 83 9.68 7.78 16.51
N GLY A 84 9.65 9.11 16.50
CA GLY A 84 10.25 9.91 17.56
C GLY A 84 11.77 10.01 17.45
N THR A 85 12.36 10.71 18.41
CA THR A 85 13.80 10.84 18.62
C THR A 85 14.06 10.77 20.13
N CYS A 86 15.32 10.79 20.56
CA CYS A 86 15.66 10.87 21.98
C CYS A 86 15.01 12.07 22.71
N PHE A 87 14.68 13.15 22.00
CA PHE A 87 14.08 14.36 22.58
C PHE A 87 12.59 14.53 22.28
N ILE A 88 12.04 13.79 21.32
CA ILE A 88 10.68 14.01 20.80
C ILE A 88 9.93 12.68 20.77
N ARG A 89 8.76 12.63 21.43
CA ARG A 89 7.89 11.45 21.40
C ARG A 89 7.33 11.19 19.99
N ALA A 90 7.30 9.91 19.61
CA ALA A 90 6.69 9.42 18.38
C ALA A 90 5.23 9.87 18.23
N ARG A 91 4.86 10.28 17.02
CA ARG A 91 3.50 10.61 16.58
C ARG A 91 3.25 9.89 15.26
N PRO A 92 3.07 8.56 15.30
CA PRO A 92 2.95 7.75 14.11
C PRO A 92 1.68 8.08 13.34
N PHE A 93 1.81 8.18 12.02
CA PHE A 93 0.74 8.51 11.09
C PHE A 93 0.70 7.56 9.90
N LEU A 94 1.84 7.05 9.44
CA LEU A 94 1.93 6.09 8.33
C LEU A 94 1.67 4.65 8.78
N TYR A 95 2.42 4.17 9.78
CA TYR A 95 2.27 2.81 10.28
C TYR A 95 0.83 2.47 10.72
N PRO A 96 0.13 3.30 11.52
CA PRO A 96 -1.25 3.02 11.89
C PRO A 96 -2.21 3.05 10.70
N ALA A 97 -1.98 3.91 9.71
CA ALA A 97 -2.81 3.98 8.50
C ALA A 97 -2.66 2.73 7.63
N VAL A 98 -1.43 2.23 7.47
CA VAL A 98 -1.17 0.97 6.77
C VAL A 98 -1.83 -0.19 7.51
N ARG A 99 -1.60 -0.30 8.82
CA ARG A 99 -2.12 -1.42 9.63
C ARG A 99 -3.64 -1.51 9.59
N GLU A 100 -4.33 -0.38 9.59
CA GLU A 100 -5.79 -0.32 9.46
C GLU A 100 -6.27 -0.81 8.09
N ALA A 101 -5.51 -0.55 7.03
CA ALA A 101 -5.88 -0.91 5.66
C ALA A 101 -5.42 -2.32 5.25
N LEU A 102 -4.53 -2.98 6.02
CA LEU A 102 -4.01 -4.31 5.71
C LEU A 102 -5.10 -5.39 5.49
N PRO A 103 -6.16 -5.50 6.32
CA PRO A 103 -7.16 -6.55 6.12
C PRO A 103 -7.91 -6.42 4.79
N ARG A 104 -8.15 -5.18 4.33
CA ARG A 104 -8.82 -4.93 3.05
C ARG A 104 -7.96 -5.37 1.86
N LEU A 105 -6.66 -5.19 1.99
CA LEU A 105 -5.68 -5.56 0.98
C LEU A 105 -5.59 -7.08 0.83
N GLU A 106 -5.56 -7.80 1.94
CA GLU A 106 -5.61 -9.26 1.97
C GLU A 106 -6.88 -9.78 1.29
N ALA A 107 -8.04 -9.19 1.57
CA ALA A 107 -9.30 -9.55 0.91
C ALA A 107 -9.24 -9.34 -0.61
N VAL A 108 -8.70 -8.22 -1.08
CA VAL A 108 -8.53 -7.92 -2.51
C VAL A 108 -7.62 -8.95 -3.20
N VAL A 109 -6.50 -9.32 -2.56
CA VAL A 109 -5.55 -10.29 -3.13
C VAL A 109 -6.18 -11.69 -3.17
N CYS A 110 -6.87 -12.10 -2.11
CA CYS A 110 -7.58 -13.38 -2.07
C CYS A 110 -8.68 -13.45 -3.14
N GLU A 111 -9.47 -12.39 -3.33
CA GLU A 111 -10.49 -12.34 -4.37
C GLU A 111 -9.88 -12.42 -5.77
N ALA A 112 -8.78 -11.71 -6.01
CA ALA A 112 -8.05 -11.77 -7.28
C ALA A 112 -7.50 -13.19 -7.55
N LEU A 113 -6.97 -13.85 -6.53
CA LEU A 113 -6.49 -15.24 -6.62
C LEU A 113 -7.62 -16.22 -6.93
N GLU A 114 -8.77 -16.09 -6.27
CA GLU A 114 -9.93 -16.95 -6.49
C GLU A 114 -10.54 -16.73 -7.88
N ALA A 115 -10.60 -15.49 -8.36
CA ALA A 115 -10.99 -15.19 -9.73
C ALA A 115 -10.01 -15.84 -10.74
N ALA A 116 -8.71 -15.76 -10.46
CA ALA A 116 -7.68 -16.35 -11.31
C ALA A 116 -7.80 -17.89 -11.40
N LYS A 117 -8.04 -18.58 -10.27
CA LYS A 117 -8.27 -20.03 -10.26
C LYS A 117 -9.46 -20.44 -11.12
N ARG A 118 -10.59 -19.72 -11.01
CA ARG A 118 -11.81 -19.99 -11.80
C ARG A 118 -11.59 -19.86 -13.30
N GLU A 119 -10.87 -18.83 -13.73
CA GLU A 119 -10.54 -18.64 -15.16
C GLU A 119 -9.57 -19.70 -15.68
N ALA A 120 -8.65 -20.17 -14.84
CA ALA A 120 -7.73 -21.25 -15.17
C ALA A 120 -8.38 -22.65 -15.16
N GLY A 121 -9.64 -22.78 -14.73
CA GLY A 121 -10.37 -24.05 -14.67
C GLY A 121 -9.82 -25.03 -13.62
N LEU A 122 -9.15 -24.49 -12.58
CA LEU A 122 -8.62 -25.23 -11.42
C LEU A 122 -9.51 -25.05 -10.18
#